data_AF-A0A9E5KC21-F1
#
_entry.id   AF-A0A9E5KC21-F1
#
_cell.length_a   1.000
_cell.length_b   1.000
_cell.length_c   1.000
_cell.angle_alpha   90.00
_cell.angle_beta   90.00
_cell.angle_gamma   90.00
#
_symmetry.space_group_name_H-M   'P 1'
#
loop_
_entity.id
_entity.type
_entity.pdbx_description
1 polymer ?
#
loop_
_entity_poly.entity_id
_entity_poly.type
_entity_poly.pdbx_seq_one_letter_code
_entity_poly.pdbx_strand_id
1 'polypeptide(L)'
;MDWVRLFLLAEVPEFTRNARGWLVREQPPARLKGHFPRIIWDKICSLPWNLGGHSETCLDDLPLIELLARNESDLPWQRIRETVGPLCAMYLDRGSGDWSMPGRMDGFFGFALQILGESPTTQAWQADAGREAQSILASGLKAEAVLDALLAWQQGDPAHHPSILKRSMMAHPGWAGMMWRLERYPAERAVPNQPVSLVDYLAVQLLLEKHLCLEAMGGASAMRSSGIGLRADLTLAIEQSPTQGGGPPDEAWDLFHAIASDPQRSLSLLDDHEPHALCAAVEGFTRDHRRIIWQESFEASYRNRVVSVISARRLAPDSGPADRPEFQVMTCLDDREESFRRAIEEAYPLAETFGGPGFFGLPVRFTPLGQVITQDLCPLHVKAVHHVREVPAEGRSHTRFQQQQSISRVMHRLDKASRTSVGGSLLAGLLPRLGDCVSPASSGSKIEGGDSAYPSVFCENRF
;
A
#
# COMPACT_ATOMS: atom_id res chain seq x y z
N MET A 1 17.32 -26.12 -7.26
CA MET A 1 18.14 -24.94 -6.91
C MET A 1 17.26 -23.96 -6.16
N ASP A 2 17.66 -23.46 -4.98
CA ASP A 2 16.87 -22.46 -4.24
C ASP A 2 17.19 -21.08 -4.81
N TRP A 3 16.52 -20.73 -5.90
CA TRP A 3 16.74 -19.49 -6.63
C TRP A 3 16.59 -18.27 -5.75
N VAL A 4 15.60 -18.29 -4.85
CA VAL A 4 15.34 -17.21 -3.90
C VAL A 4 16.61 -16.88 -3.12
N ARG A 5 17.36 -17.88 -2.64
CA ARG A 5 18.67 -17.66 -1.95
C ARG A 5 19.76 -17.01 -2.78
N LEU A 6 19.70 -17.13 -4.10
CA LEU A 6 20.63 -16.49 -5.03
C LEU A 6 20.27 -15.00 -5.21
N PHE A 7 18.99 -14.64 -5.18
CA PHE A 7 18.50 -13.26 -5.37
C PHE A 7 18.30 -12.46 -4.06
N LEU A 8 18.36 -13.11 -2.89
CA LEU A 8 18.04 -12.54 -1.58
C LEU A 8 19.01 -11.44 -1.05
N LEU A 9 20.11 -11.13 -1.75
CA LEU A 9 21.23 -10.37 -1.16
C LEU A 9 21.82 -9.24 -2.01
N ALA A 10 21.24 -8.95 -3.17
CA ALA A 10 21.63 -7.76 -3.92
C ALA A 10 20.94 -6.52 -3.33
N GLU A 11 21.68 -5.46 -3.02
CA GLU A 11 21.12 -4.13 -3.24
C GLU A 11 20.70 -4.11 -4.71
N VAL A 12 19.39 -4.16 -4.95
CA VAL A 12 18.81 -4.12 -6.28
C VAL A 12 19.52 -2.98 -7.04
N PRO A 13 20.24 -3.26 -8.14
CA PRO A 13 21.01 -2.23 -8.83
C PRO A 13 20.10 -1.03 -9.13
N GLU A 14 20.60 0.20 -8.95
CA GLU A 14 19.85 1.40 -9.32
C GLU A 14 19.40 1.31 -10.78
N PHE A 15 18.10 1.12 -10.97
CA PHE A 15 17.49 1.13 -12.28
C PHE A 15 17.28 2.58 -12.73
N THR A 16 17.84 2.96 -13.88
CA THR A 16 17.53 4.25 -14.51
C THR A 16 16.43 4.09 -15.56
N ARG A 17 15.31 4.80 -15.37
CA ARG A 17 14.20 4.89 -16.31
C ARG A 17 14.63 5.65 -17.57
N ASN A 18 14.47 5.06 -18.75
CA ASN A 18 14.45 5.82 -20.01
C ASN A 18 13.08 5.67 -20.72
N ALA A 19 12.88 6.43 -21.79
CA ALA A 19 11.59 6.56 -22.48
C ALA A 19 11.04 5.27 -23.12
N ARG A 20 11.74 4.13 -23.06
CA ARG A 20 11.32 2.84 -23.64
C ARG A 20 11.19 1.70 -22.61
N GLY A 21 11.12 2.00 -21.31
CA GLY A 21 10.88 1.01 -20.26
C GLY A 21 12.09 0.78 -19.35
N TRP A 22 12.04 -0.31 -18.57
CA TRP A 22 13.16 -0.76 -17.73
C TRP A 22 14.16 -1.50 -18.63
N LEU A 23 15.16 -0.79 -19.14
CA LEU A 23 16.31 -1.40 -19.81
C LEU A 23 17.46 -1.47 -18.82
N VAL A 24 17.90 -2.69 -18.50
CA VAL A 24 19.24 -2.87 -17.96
C VAL A 24 20.21 -2.47 -19.08
N ARG A 25 21.15 -1.56 -18.82
CA ARG A 25 22.15 -1.13 -19.81
C ARG A 25 22.75 -2.37 -20.48
N GLU A 26 22.80 -2.39 -21.81
CA GLU A 26 23.53 -3.38 -22.64
C GLU A 26 25.02 -3.51 -22.28
N GLN A 27 25.52 -2.70 -21.34
CA GLN A 27 26.86 -2.81 -20.79
C GLN A 27 26.79 -3.09 -19.28
N PRO A 28 27.49 -4.13 -18.78
CA PRO A 28 27.54 -4.42 -17.36
C PRO A 28 28.04 -3.19 -16.58
N PRO A 29 27.53 -2.95 -15.36
CA PRO A 29 27.93 -1.81 -14.56
C PRO A 29 29.45 -1.80 -14.40
N ALA A 30 30.08 -0.67 -14.77
CA ALA A 30 31.55 -0.52 -14.81
C ALA A 30 32.24 -0.66 -13.44
N ARG A 31 31.47 -0.79 -12.35
CA ARG A 31 31.96 -0.82 -10.97
C ARG A 31 31.23 -1.86 -10.11
N LEU A 32 31.26 -3.12 -10.51
CA LEU A 32 31.20 -4.21 -9.52
C LEU A 32 32.62 -4.42 -9.01
N LYS A 33 32.94 -3.80 -7.87
CA LYS A 33 34.28 -3.89 -7.26
C LYS A 33 34.63 -5.36 -7.01
N GLY A 34 35.66 -5.86 -7.71
CA GLY A 34 36.33 -7.14 -7.39
C GLY A 34 36.05 -8.33 -8.30
N HIS A 35 35.13 -8.24 -9.26
CA HIS A 35 34.83 -9.33 -10.19
C HIS A 35 34.75 -8.80 -11.62
N PHE A 36 35.31 -9.54 -12.60
CA PHE A 36 35.31 -9.17 -14.01
C PHE A 36 33.98 -9.59 -14.66
N PRO A 37 32.95 -8.71 -14.77
CA PRO A 37 31.62 -9.12 -15.24
C PRO A 37 31.66 -9.65 -16.68
N ARG A 38 32.64 -9.16 -17.45
CA ARG A 38 32.92 -9.63 -18.80
C ARG A 38 33.30 -11.11 -18.87
N ILE A 39 34.09 -11.62 -17.91
CA ILE A 39 34.48 -13.04 -17.88
C ILE A 39 33.26 -13.94 -17.63
N ILE A 40 32.35 -13.52 -16.75
CA ILE A 40 31.11 -14.25 -16.45
C ILE A 40 30.20 -14.23 -17.69
N TRP A 41 30.03 -13.08 -18.32
CA TRP A 41 29.23 -12.95 -19.54
C TRP A 41 29.80 -13.76 -20.71
N ASP A 42 31.12 -13.73 -20.91
CA ASP A 42 31.80 -14.52 -21.94
C ASP A 42 31.63 -16.03 -21.69
N LYS A 43 31.67 -16.49 -20.42
CA LYS A 43 31.39 -17.88 -20.03
C LYS A 43 29.94 -18.27 -20.34
N ILE A 44 28.97 -17.43 -19.99
CA ILE A 44 27.54 -17.62 -20.30
C ILE A 44 27.32 -17.71 -21.82
N CYS A 45 27.85 -16.76 -22.59
CA CYS A 45 27.77 -16.78 -24.05
C CYS A 45 28.40 -18.03 -24.68
N SER A 46 29.42 -18.62 -24.04
CA SER A 46 30.11 -19.82 -24.54
C SER A 46 29.42 -21.15 -24.22
N LEU A 47 28.32 -21.15 -23.45
CA LEU A 47 27.60 -22.37 -23.09
C LEU A 47 26.93 -23.00 -24.32
N PRO A 48 26.83 -24.34 -24.37
CA PRO A 48 26.17 -25.05 -25.46
C PRO A 48 24.65 -24.93 -25.30
N TRP A 49 24.09 -23.76 -25.60
CA TRP A 49 22.65 -23.52 -25.57
C TRP A 49 21.96 -24.49 -26.52
N ASN A 50 21.02 -25.26 -25.98
CA ASN A 50 20.27 -26.21 -26.77
C ASN A 50 19.23 -25.42 -27.58
N LEU A 51 19.45 -25.27 -28.90
CA LEU A 51 18.64 -24.47 -29.83
C LEU A 51 17.18 -24.93 -29.98
N GLY A 52 16.74 -25.95 -29.23
CA GLY A 52 15.39 -26.52 -29.29
C GLY A 52 14.90 -27.09 -27.96
N GLY A 53 15.39 -26.55 -26.84
CA GLY A 53 15.11 -27.08 -25.49
C GLY A 53 14.71 -26.03 -24.46
N HIS A 54 14.23 -24.86 -24.89
CA HIS A 54 13.49 -24.00 -23.96
C HIS A 54 12.34 -24.83 -23.41
N SER A 55 12.07 -24.75 -22.09
CA SER A 55 10.79 -25.18 -21.55
C SER A 55 9.72 -24.48 -22.38
N GLU A 56 9.21 -25.14 -23.42
CA GLU A 56 8.22 -24.59 -24.33
C GLU A 56 7.03 -24.27 -23.44
N THR A 57 6.93 -23.00 -23.06
CA THR A 57 5.72 -22.52 -22.42
C THR A 57 4.69 -22.71 -23.50
N CYS A 58 3.81 -23.69 -23.31
CA CYS A 58 2.80 -24.03 -24.28
C CYS A 58 2.08 -22.73 -24.64
N LEU A 59 2.14 -22.35 -25.93
CA LEU A 59 1.61 -21.06 -26.37
C LEU A 59 0.10 -20.96 -26.05
N ASP A 60 -0.58 -22.10 -25.96
CA ASP A 60 -1.98 -22.20 -25.54
C ASP A 60 -2.23 -21.82 -24.08
N ASP A 61 -1.24 -21.95 -23.20
CA ASP A 61 -1.31 -21.51 -21.80
C ASP A 61 -1.12 -19.99 -21.66
N LEU A 62 -0.60 -19.30 -22.68
CA LEU A 62 -0.34 -17.86 -22.62
C LEU A 62 -1.62 -17.06 -22.87
N PRO A 63 -1.89 -15.98 -22.11
CA PRO A 63 -2.95 -15.04 -22.46
C PRO A 63 -2.61 -14.37 -23.81
N LEU A 64 -3.63 -14.06 -24.62
CA LEU A 64 -3.45 -13.50 -25.98
C LEU A 64 -2.55 -12.27 -26.01
N ILE A 65 -2.66 -11.41 -25.00
CA ILE A 65 -1.86 -10.19 -24.86
C ILE A 65 -0.36 -10.46 -24.72
N GLU A 66 0.03 -11.63 -24.20
CA GLU A 66 1.44 -12.02 -24.12
C GLU A 66 1.98 -12.53 -25.46
N LEU A 67 1.12 -13.11 -26.31
CA LEU A 67 1.49 -13.51 -27.67
C LEU A 67 1.75 -12.29 -28.60
N LEU A 68 1.29 -11.10 -28.22
CA LEU A 68 1.58 -9.86 -28.96
C LEU A 68 3.00 -9.34 -28.72
N ALA A 69 3.62 -9.71 -27.61
CA ALA A 69 4.91 -9.18 -27.20
C ALA A 69 6.04 -10.11 -27.65
N ARG A 70 7.13 -9.51 -28.14
CA ARG A 70 8.34 -10.27 -28.50
C ARG A 70 9.21 -10.59 -27.29
N ASN A 71 9.15 -9.76 -26.26
CA ASN A 71 9.86 -9.88 -24.99
C ASN A 71 9.05 -9.22 -23.87
N GLU A 72 9.54 -9.28 -22.62
CA GLU A 72 8.80 -8.72 -21.48
C GLU A 72 8.78 -7.19 -21.42
N SER A 73 9.80 -6.52 -21.96
CA SER A 73 9.80 -5.04 -22.02
C SER A 73 8.74 -4.48 -22.96
N ASP A 74 8.30 -5.27 -23.94
CA ASP A 74 7.34 -4.88 -24.96
C ASP A 74 5.89 -5.22 -24.58
N LEU A 75 5.66 -5.71 -23.35
CA LEU A 75 4.34 -6.16 -22.95
C LEU A 75 3.33 -5.01 -22.87
N PRO A 76 2.15 -5.17 -23.49
CA PRO A 76 1.11 -4.13 -23.45
C PRO A 76 0.51 -3.90 -22.06
N TRP A 77 0.87 -4.73 -21.06
CA TRP A 77 0.42 -4.64 -19.67
C TRP A 77 0.61 -3.27 -19.03
N GLN A 78 1.64 -2.50 -19.42
CA GLN A 78 1.81 -1.16 -18.87
C GLN A 78 0.61 -0.26 -19.18
N ARG A 79 0.05 -0.37 -20.39
CA ARG A 79 -1.13 0.41 -20.80
C ARG A 79 -2.37 0.00 -20.00
N ILE A 80 -2.51 -1.30 -19.71
CA ILE A 80 -3.60 -1.81 -18.85
C ILE A 80 -3.42 -1.32 -17.42
N ARG A 81 -2.19 -1.34 -16.89
CA ARG A 81 -1.88 -0.84 -15.54
C ARG A 81 -2.28 0.62 -15.36
N GLU A 82 -2.03 1.45 -16.37
CA GLU A 82 -2.41 2.87 -16.39
C GLU A 82 -3.93 3.09 -16.37
N THR A 83 -4.74 2.07 -16.70
CA THR A 83 -6.20 2.10 -16.62
C THR A 83 -6.74 1.41 -15.37
N VAL A 84 -6.35 0.15 -15.11
CA VAL A 84 -6.91 -0.65 -14.00
C VAL A 84 -6.38 -0.20 -12.64
N GLY A 85 -5.15 0.32 -12.57
CA GLY A 85 -4.54 0.78 -11.33
C GLY A 85 -5.31 1.94 -10.69
N PRO A 86 -5.62 3.03 -11.44
CA PRO A 86 -6.49 4.10 -10.96
C PRO A 86 -7.88 3.61 -10.52
N LEU A 87 -8.50 2.69 -11.28
CA LEU A 87 -9.80 2.11 -10.88
C LEU A 87 -9.70 1.39 -9.53
N CYS A 88 -8.68 0.56 -9.33
CA CYS A 88 -8.46 -0.12 -8.06
C CYS A 88 -8.21 0.86 -6.92
N ALA A 89 -7.38 1.89 -7.14
CA ALA A 89 -7.09 2.91 -6.15
C ALA A 89 -8.34 3.71 -5.76
N MET A 90 -9.14 4.12 -6.74
CA MET A 90 -10.40 4.86 -6.54
C MET A 90 -11.46 4.01 -5.83
N TYR A 91 -11.51 2.71 -6.12
CA TYR A 91 -12.45 1.80 -5.49
C TYR A 91 -12.07 1.50 -4.04
N LEU A 92 -10.80 1.15 -3.79
CA LEU A 92 -10.29 0.72 -2.49
C LEU A 92 -9.85 1.87 -1.58
N ASP A 93 -10.02 3.11 -2.03
CA ASP A 93 -9.62 4.30 -1.29
C ASP A 93 -10.26 4.35 0.11
N ARG A 94 -9.41 4.61 1.12
CA ARG A 94 -9.76 4.61 2.54
C ARG A 94 -10.25 5.97 3.06
N GLY A 95 -10.69 6.85 2.17
CA GLY A 95 -11.02 8.24 2.49
C GLY A 95 -9.81 9.18 2.47
N SER A 96 -8.78 8.82 1.70
CA SER A 96 -7.65 9.71 1.41
C SER A 96 -7.98 10.71 0.30
N GLY A 97 -8.92 10.36 -0.58
CA GLY A 97 -9.49 11.30 -1.53
C GLY A 97 -10.57 12.18 -0.90
N ASP A 98 -10.59 13.46 -1.27
CA ASP A 98 -11.63 14.41 -0.84
C ASP A 98 -13.04 14.03 -1.34
N TRP A 99 -13.12 13.16 -2.35
CA TRP A 99 -14.35 12.74 -3.02
C TRP A 99 -14.49 11.22 -2.93
N SER A 100 -15.57 10.75 -2.29
CA SER A 100 -15.95 9.35 -2.34
C SER A 100 -16.56 9.03 -3.70
N MET A 101 -16.03 8.03 -4.39
CA MET A 101 -16.59 7.62 -5.68
C MET A 101 -17.98 6.96 -5.53
N PRO A 102 -18.99 7.35 -6.33
CA PRO A 102 -20.28 6.65 -6.36
C PRO A 102 -20.13 5.22 -6.90
N GLY A 103 -21.12 4.37 -6.66
CA GLY A 103 -21.17 3.00 -7.20
C GLY A 103 -20.27 1.97 -6.50
N ARG A 104 -19.53 2.33 -5.44
CA ARG A 104 -18.66 1.37 -4.72
C ARG A 104 -19.42 0.16 -4.16
N MET A 105 -20.70 0.34 -3.83
CA MET A 105 -21.56 -0.72 -3.28
C MET A 105 -22.03 -1.73 -4.33
N ASP A 106 -21.86 -1.44 -5.61
CA ASP A 106 -22.28 -2.31 -6.72
C ASP A 106 -21.21 -3.35 -7.10
N GLY A 107 -20.15 -3.47 -6.29
CA GLY A 107 -18.98 -4.30 -6.57
C GLY A 107 -17.95 -3.61 -7.45
N PHE A 108 -16.74 -4.17 -7.52
CA PHE A 108 -15.66 -3.57 -8.30
C PHE A 108 -15.98 -3.63 -9.79
N PHE A 109 -16.63 -4.70 -10.24
CA PHE A 109 -16.96 -4.89 -11.65
C PHE A 109 -17.92 -3.81 -12.14
N GLY A 110 -19.07 -3.64 -11.48
CA GLY A 110 -20.06 -2.61 -11.84
C GLY A 110 -19.47 -1.20 -11.79
N PHE A 111 -18.75 -0.89 -10.71
CA PHE A 111 -18.02 0.37 -10.56
C PHE A 111 -17.07 0.63 -11.74
N ALA A 112 -16.21 -0.34 -12.07
CA ALA A 112 -15.20 -0.19 -13.11
C ALA A 112 -15.85 -0.02 -14.49
N LEU A 113 -16.88 -0.80 -14.82
CA LEU A 113 -17.58 -0.67 -16.10
C LEU A 113 -18.24 0.70 -16.24
N GLN A 114 -18.81 1.25 -15.16
CA GLN A 114 -19.42 2.58 -15.20
C GLN A 114 -18.37 3.65 -15.52
N ILE A 115 -17.25 3.62 -14.79
CA ILE A 115 -16.16 4.59 -15.02
C ILE A 115 -15.57 4.44 -16.42
N LEU A 116 -15.34 3.21 -16.90
CA LEU A 116 -14.84 2.96 -18.26
C LEU A 116 -15.82 3.46 -19.33
N GLY A 117 -17.12 3.31 -19.10
CA GLY A 117 -18.16 3.77 -20.02
C GLY A 117 -18.33 5.28 -20.07
N GLU A 118 -18.06 5.99 -18.97
CA GLU A 118 -18.28 7.45 -18.87
C GLU A 118 -17.00 8.27 -19.10
N SER A 119 -15.82 7.65 -18.98
CA SER A 119 -14.54 8.36 -19.06
C SER A 119 -14.18 8.75 -20.50
N PRO A 120 -14.00 10.05 -20.82
CA PRO A 120 -13.50 10.45 -22.12
C PRO A 120 -12.06 10.00 -22.32
N THR A 121 -11.74 9.47 -23.50
CA THR A 121 -10.40 9.02 -23.85
C THR A 121 -10.09 9.30 -25.32
N THR A 122 -8.82 9.54 -25.61
CA THR A 122 -8.30 9.66 -26.99
C THR A 122 -7.75 8.33 -27.52
N GLN A 123 -7.68 7.29 -26.66
CA GLN A 123 -7.16 5.99 -27.05
C GLN A 123 -8.29 5.10 -27.58
N ALA A 124 -8.16 4.63 -28.83
CA ALA A 124 -9.20 3.86 -29.50
C ALA A 124 -9.57 2.58 -28.74
N TRP A 125 -8.60 1.80 -28.28
CA TRP A 125 -8.87 0.58 -27.50
C TRP A 125 -9.64 0.83 -26.20
N GLN A 126 -9.37 1.94 -25.50
CA GLN A 126 -10.10 2.30 -24.27
C GLN A 126 -11.53 2.73 -24.61
N ALA A 127 -11.74 3.47 -25.70
CA ALA A 127 -13.06 3.84 -26.16
C ALA A 127 -13.88 2.60 -26.54
N ASP A 128 -13.26 1.60 -27.17
CA ASP A 128 -13.89 0.34 -27.53
C ASP A 128 -14.25 -0.47 -26.28
N ALA A 129 -13.34 -0.54 -25.30
CA ALA A 129 -13.60 -1.16 -24.00
C ALA A 129 -14.73 -0.48 -23.23
N GLY A 130 -14.80 0.85 -23.26
CA GLY A 130 -15.89 1.62 -22.66
C GLY A 130 -17.25 1.31 -23.30
N ARG A 131 -17.31 1.14 -24.63
CA ARG A 131 -18.55 0.74 -25.32
C ARG A 131 -19.00 -0.68 -24.96
N GLU A 132 -18.06 -1.63 -24.89
CA GLU A 132 -18.38 -2.99 -24.45
C GLU A 132 -18.81 -3.00 -22.96
N ALA A 133 -18.15 -2.22 -22.12
CA ALA A 133 -18.53 -2.03 -20.71
C ALA A 133 -19.97 -1.52 -20.54
N GLN A 134 -20.37 -0.50 -21.31
CA GLN A 134 -21.75 -0.01 -21.33
C GLN A 134 -22.74 -1.08 -21.79
N SER A 135 -22.39 -1.87 -22.83
CA SER A 135 -23.22 -2.98 -23.31
C SER A 135 -23.41 -4.07 -22.25
N ILE A 136 -22.35 -4.41 -21.51
CA ILE A 136 -22.38 -5.38 -20.42
C ILE A 136 -23.28 -4.88 -19.29
N LEU A 137 -23.12 -3.62 -18.87
CA LEU A 137 -23.95 -2.99 -17.85
C LEU A 137 -25.43 -2.99 -18.24
N ALA A 138 -25.75 -2.62 -19.49
CA ALA A 138 -27.12 -2.61 -20.00
C ALA A 138 -27.74 -4.01 -20.05
N SER A 139 -26.93 -5.05 -20.23
CA SER A 139 -27.37 -6.45 -20.28
C SER A 139 -27.54 -7.08 -18.88
N GLY A 140 -27.03 -6.45 -17.82
CA GLY A 140 -27.09 -6.98 -16.46
C GLY A 140 -26.26 -8.25 -16.25
N LEU A 141 -25.26 -8.50 -17.10
CA LEU A 141 -24.38 -9.67 -16.96
C LEU A 141 -23.49 -9.52 -15.73
N LYS A 142 -23.27 -10.64 -15.03
CA LYS A 142 -22.39 -10.70 -13.87
C LYS A 142 -20.92 -10.90 -14.28
N ALA A 143 -20.01 -10.55 -13.37
CA ALA A 143 -18.58 -10.67 -13.58
C ALA A 143 -18.15 -12.11 -13.97
N GLU A 144 -18.73 -13.14 -13.34
CA GLU A 144 -18.43 -14.55 -13.64
C GLU A 144 -18.75 -14.89 -15.10
N ALA A 145 -19.94 -14.53 -15.57
CA ALA A 145 -20.37 -14.82 -16.93
C ALA A 145 -19.52 -14.10 -17.98
N VAL A 146 -19.12 -12.86 -17.68
CA VAL A 146 -18.23 -12.08 -18.55
C VAL A 146 -16.82 -12.67 -18.53
N LEU A 147 -16.31 -13.07 -17.37
CA LEU A 147 -15.01 -13.71 -17.24
C LEU A 147 -14.95 -15.02 -18.03
N ASP A 148 -15.96 -15.89 -17.89
CA ASP A 148 -16.08 -17.14 -18.65
C ASP A 148 -16.11 -16.88 -20.16
N ALA A 149 -16.88 -15.87 -20.60
CA ALA A 149 -16.96 -15.48 -22.00
C ALA A 149 -15.62 -14.95 -22.54
N LEU A 150 -14.88 -14.17 -21.74
CA LEU A 150 -13.56 -13.64 -22.12
C LEU A 150 -12.50 -14.75 -22.19
N LEU A 151 -12.53 -15.70 -21.27
CA LEU A 151 -11.67 -16.88 -21.27
C LEU A 151 -11.94 -17.75 -22.50
N ALA A 152 -13.21 -18.08 -22.77
CA ALA A 152 -13.61 -18.83 -23.96
C ALA A 152 -13.29 -18.09 -25.26
N TRP A 153 -13.41 -16.76 -25.27
CA TRP A 153 -13.06 -15.94 -26.42
C TRP A 153 -11.56 -16.04 -26.76
N GLN A 154 -10.68 -16.00 -25.75
CA GLN A 154 -9.23 -16.04 -25.97
C GLN A 154 -8.64 -17.46 -26.13
N GLN A 155 -9.28 -18.47 -25.53
CA GLN A 155 -8.80 -19.84 -25.51
C GLN A 155 -9.99 -20.80 -25.42
N GLY A 156 -10.20 -21.57 -26.49
CA GLY A 156 -11.38 -22.43 -26.64
C GLY A 156 -11.33 -23.68 -25.74
N ASP A 157 -10.14 -24.14 -25.35
CA ASP A 157 -9.98 -25.27 -24.45
C ASP A 157 -9.87 -24.80 -22.98
N PRO A 158 -10.85 -25.15 -22.10
CA PRO A 158 -10.84 -24.79 -20.69
C PRO A 158 -9.63 -25.31 -19.90
N ALA A 159 -8.92 -26.33 -20.39
CA ALA A 159 -7.73 -26.87 -19.73
C ALA A 159 -6.63 -25.81 -19.51
N HIS A 160 -6.57 -24.79 -20.38
CA HIS A 160 -5.56 -23.72 -20.34
C HIS A 160 -6.01 -22.48 -19.56
N HIS A 161 -7.30 -22.36 -19.19
CA HIS A 161 -7.83 -21.19 -18.48
C HIS A 161 -7.14 -20.92 -17.14
N PRO A 162 -6.79 -21.92 -16.30
CA PRO A 162 -6.06 -21.68 -15.05
C PRO A 162 -4.70 -21.00 -15.26
N SER A 163 -3.97 -21.39 -16.31
CA SER A 163 -2.66 -20.81 -16.66
C SER A 163 -2.79 -19.34 -17.06
N ILE A 164 -3.80 -19.04 -17.87
CA ILE A 164 -4.15 -17.67 -18.31
C ILE A 164 -4.49 -16.79 -17.11
N LEU A 165 -5.40 -17.24 -16.24
CA LEU A 165 -5.78 -16.48 -15.04
C LEU A 165 -4.59 -16.21 -14.13
N LYS A 166 -3.73 -17.21 -13.91
CA LYS A 166 -2.51 -17.05 -13.11
C LYS A 166 -1.61 -15.96 -13.68
N ARG A 167 -1.38 -15.96 -15.00
CA ARG A 167 -0.53 -14.96 -15.67
C ARG A 167 -1.12 -13.57 -15.63
N SER A 168 -2.42 -13.43 -15.89
CA SER A 168 -3.13 -12.16 -15.76
C SER A 168 -3.06 -11.62 -14.33
N MET A 169 -3.24 -12.44 -13.28
CA MET A 169 -3.07 -12.01 -11.88
C MET A 169 -1.64 -11.51 -11.58
N MET A 170 -0.63 -12.11 -12.20
CA MET A 170 0.78 -11.74 -12.04
C MET A 170 1.19 -10.53 -12.89
N ALA A 171 0.34 -10.03 -13.79
CA ALA A 171 0.66 -8.93 -14.68
C ALA A 171 0.84 -7.59 -13.95
N HIS A 172 0.17 -7.42 -12.81
CA HIS A 172 0.19 -6.18 -12.04
C HIS A 172 0.55 -6.44 -10.58
N PRO A 173 1.75 -6.01 -10.12
CA PRO A 173 2.17 -6.24 -8.74
C PRO A 173 1.16 -5.66 -7.74
N GLY A 174 0.67 -6.52 -6.84
CA GLY A 174 -0.11 -6.14 -5.66
C GLY A 174 -1.63 -6.08 -5.84
N TRP A 175 -2.18 -5.73 -7.01
CA TRP A 175 -3.64 -5.49 -7.13
C TRP A 175 -4.48 -6.76 -6.99
N ALA A 176 -4.15 -7.84 -7.71
CA ALA A 176 -4.84 -9.13 -7.56
C ALA A 176 -4.75 -9.64 -6.11
N GLY A 177 -3.57 -9.54 -5.50
CA GLY A 177 -3.35 -9.92 -4.10
C GLY A 177 -4.14 -9.06 -3.12
N MET A 178 -4.26 -7.75 -3.37
CA MET A 178 -5.05 -6.83 -2.56
C MET A 178 -6.55 -7.14 -2.65
N MET A 179 -7.07 -7.38 -3.86
CA MET A 179 -8.46 -7.76 -4.08
C MET A 179 -8.77 -9.09 -3.37
N TRP A 180 -7.92 -10.10 -3.56
CA TRP A 180 -8.04 -11.38 -2.86
C TRP A 180 -8.02 -11.22 -1.33
N ARG A 181 -7.09 -10.42 -0.79
CA ARG A 181 -6.96 -10.19 0.65
C ARG A 181 -8.20 -9.52 1.22
N LEU A 182 -8.68 -8.46 0.58
CA LEU A 182 -9.86 -7.73 1.04
C LEU A 182 -11.16 -8.52 0.82
N GLU A 183 -11.23 -9.37 -0.20
CA GLU A 183 -12.30 -10.36 -0.36
C GLU A 183 -12.31 -11.33 0.83
N ARG A 184 -11.15 -11.93 1.15
CA ARG A 184 -11.02 -12.96 2.19
C ARG A 184 -11.12 -12.43 3.61
N TYR A 185 -10.69 -11.20 3.85
CA TYR A 185 -10.66 -10.54 5.16
C TYR A 185 -11.47 -9.24 5.14
N PRO A 186 -12.81 -9.31 5.16
CA PRO A 186 -13.67 -8.12 5.07
C PRO A 186 -13.43 -7.08 6.18
N ALA A 187 -12.96 -7.51 7.35
CA ALA A 187 -12.63 -6.62 8.48
C ALA A 187 -11.47 -5.65 8.18
N GLU A 188 -10.64 -5.91 7.18
CA GLU A 188 -9.53 -5.03 6.79
C GLU A 188 -9.96 -3.91 5.81
N ARG A 189 -11.19 -4.02 5.26
CA ARG A 189 -11.75 -3.03 4.32
C ARG A 189 -11.96 -1.70 5.03
N ALA A 190 -11.67 -0.60 4.33
CA ALA A 190 -11.94 0.72 4.87
C ALA A 190 -13.44 1.02 4.97
N VAL A 191 -14.21 0.52 4.01
CA VAL A 191 -15.68 0.59 4.02
C VAL A 191 -16.21 -0.80 4.40
N PRO A 192 -16.78 -0.99 5.60
CA PRO A 192 -17.09 -2.32 6.14
C PRO A 192 -17.97 -3.20 5.25
N ASN A 193 -18.88 -2.59 4.50
CA ASN A 193 -19.86 -3.31 3.67
C ASN A 193 -19.56 -3.24 2.17
N GLN A 194 -18.43 -2.66 1.77
CA GLN A 194 -18.05 -2.61 0.36
C GLN A 194 -17.76 -4.04 -0.14
N PRO A 195 -18.43 -4.52 -1.20
CA PRO A 195 -18.10 -5.80 -1.81
C PRO A 195 -16.68 -5.75 -2.39
N VAL A 196 -15.90 -6.81 -2.26
CA VAL A 196 -14.59 -6.90 -2.95
C VAL A 196 -14.48 -8.34 -3.45
N SER A 197 -14.11 -8.49 -4.72
CA SER A 197 -14.11 -9.75 -5.44
C SER A 197 -12.90 -9.79 -6.39
N LEU A 198 -12.10 -10.84 -6.30
CA LEU A 198 -11.01 -11.10 -7.25
C LEU A 198 -11.56 -11.40 -8.65
N VAL A 199 -12.74 -12.02 -8.74
CA VAL A 199 -13.42 -12.30 -10.02
C VAL A 199 -13.80 -11.00 -10.72
N ASP A 200 -14.33 -10.02 -9.97
CA ASP A 200 -14.65 -8.70 -10.51
C ASP A 200 -13.41 -8.05 -11.12
N TYR A 201 -12.29 -8.11 -10.40
CA TYR A 201 -11.01 -7.57 -10.86
C TYR A 201 -10.53 -8.24 -12.14
N LEU A 202 -10.57 -9.57 -12.19
CA LEU A 202 -10.15 -10.35 -13.35
C LEU A 202 -11.04 -10.09 -14.57
N ALA A 203 -12.35 -9.98 -14.39
CA ALA A 203 -13.27 -9.68 -15.48
C ALA A 203 -12.97 -8.31 -16.12
N VAL A 204 -12.71 -7.28 -15.30
CA VAL A 204 -12.29 -5.96 -15.80
C VAL A 204 -10.94 -6.03 -16.51
N GLN A 205 -9.98 -6.74 -15.92
CA GLN A 205 -8.64 -6.83 -16.50
C GLN A 205 -8.66 -7.55 -17.86
N LEU A 206 -9.31 -8.71 -17.96
CA LEU A 206 -9.40 -9.48 -19.21
C LEU A 206 -10.22 -8.75 -20.28
N LEU A 207 -11.20 -7.91 -19.89
CA LEU A 207 -11.91 -7.03 -20.83
C LEU A 207 -10.94 -6.02 -21.46
N LEU A 208 -10.09 -5.38 -20.65
CA LEU A 208 -9.08 -4.44 -21.14
C LEU A 208 -8.03 -5.15 -22.01
N GLU A 209 -7.60 -6.35 -21.61
CA GLU A 209 -6.68 -7.21 -22.40
C GLU A 209 -7.23 -7.50 -23.78
N LYS A 210 -8.51 -7.92 -23.87
CA LYS A 210 -9.20 -8.19 -25.14
C LYS A 210 -9.12 -6.99 -26.09
N HIS A 211 -9.49 -5.80 -25.64
CA HIS A 211 -9.52 -4.63 -26.53
C HIS A 211 -8.13 -4.16 -26.96
N LEU A 212 -7.12 -4.36 -26.11
CA LEU A 212 -5.74 -4.09 -26.47
C LEU A 212 -5.23 -5.07 -27.54
N CYS A 213 -5.63 -6.34 -27.45
CA CYS A 213 -5.36 -7.34 -28.49
C CYS A 213 -6.03 -7.00 -29.83
N LEU A 214 -7.28 -6.54 -29.79
CA LEU A 214 -8.02 -6.12 -30.99
C LEU A 214 -7.39 -4.87 -31.63
N GLU A 215 -6.89 -3.92 -30.84
CA GLU A 215 -6.21 -2.73 -31.37
C GLU A 215 -4.94 -3.09 -32.15
N ALA A 216 -4.12 -4.00 -31.62
CA ALA A 216 -2.87 -4.43 -32.25
C ALA A 216 -3.07 -5.00 -33.67
N MET A 217 -4.29 -5.44 -34.00
CA MET A 217 -4.67 -6.02 -35.29
C MET A 217 -5.36 -5.05 -36.25
N GLY A 218 -5.39 -3.74 -35.94
CA GLY A 218 -6.07 -2.73 -36.76
C GLY A 218 -7.53 -2.48 -36.35
N GLY A 219 -7.91 -2.88 -35.13
CA GLY A 219 -9.21 -2.60 -34.52
C GLY A 219 -10.34 -3.55 -34.95
N ALA A 220 -11.56 -3.27 -34.47
CA ALA A 220 -12.77 -4.09 -34.69
C ALA A 220 -13.20 -4.25 -36.16
N SER A 221 -12.52 -3.57 -37.10
CA SER A 221 -12.82 -3.57 -38.54
C SER A 221 -12.08 -4.67 -39.30
N ALA A 222 -11.08 -5.33 -38.70
CA ALA A 222 -10.45 -6.51 -39.29
C ALA A 222 -11.33 -7.74 -39.05
N MET A 223 -11.73 -8.40 -40.14
CA MET A 223 -12.64 -9.54 -40.19
C MET A 223 -12.06 -10.83 -39.57
N ARG A 224 -11.70 -10.79 -38.28
CA ARG A 224 -11.28 -11.91 -37.41
C ARG A 224 -11.82 -11.64 -36.00
N SER A 225 -13.12 -11.86 -35.79
CA SER A 225 -13.83 -11.49 -34.56
C SER A 225 -13.66 -12.47 -33.38
N SER A 226 -12.97 -13.60 -33.57
CA SER A 226 -12.74 -14.59 -32.52
C SER A 226 -11.30 -14.50 -31.99
N GLY A 227 -11.14 -14.49 -30.67
CA GLY A 227 -9.81 -14.54 -30.05
C GLY A 227 -9.09 -15.86 -30.35
N ILE A 228 -9.81 -16.95 -30.62
CA ILE A 228 -9.25 -18.21 -31.13
C ILE A 228 -8.55 -18.02 -32.47
N GLY A 229 -9.16 -17.27 -33.40
CA GLY A 229 -8.54 -16.97 -34.69
C GLY A 229 -7.28 -16.13 -34.50
N LEU A 230 -7.35 -15.11 -33.64
CA LEU A 230 -6.20 -14.28 -33.28
C LEU A 230 -5.07 -15.12 -32.66
N ARG A 231 -5.38 -16.06 -31.77
CA ARG A 231 -4.39 -16.97 -31.19
C ARG A 231 -3.69 -17.77 -32.26
N ALA A 232 -4.44 -18.39 -33.18
CA ALA A 232 -3.86 -19.17 -34.26
C ALA A 232 -2.92 -18.34 -35.14
N ASP A 233 -3.30 -17.09 -35.45
CA ASP A 233 -2.48 -16.17 -36.24
C ASP A 233 -1.18 -15.79 -35.53
N LEU A 234 -1.25 -15.47 -34.23
CA LEU A 234 -0.09 -15.09 -33.43
C LEU A 234 0.85 -16.28 -33.19
N THR A 235 0.29 -17.45 -32.86
CA THR A 235 1.05 -18.69 -32.74
C THR A 235 1.81 -18.99 -34.03
N LEU A 236 1.12 -18.93 -35.18
CA LEU A 236 1.77 -19.16 -36.48
C LEU A 236 2.86 -18.12 -36.77
N ALA A 237 2.64 -16.85 -36.45
CA ALA A 237 3.63 -15.80 -36.63
C ALA A 237 4.87 -15.99 -35.75
N ILE A 238 4.70 -16.48 -34.51
CA ILE A 238 5.78 -16.81 -33.59
C ILE A 238 6.57 -18.02 -34.11
N GLU A 239 5.87 -19.10 -34.50
CA GLU A 239 6.49 -20.32 -35.04
C GLU A 239 7.26 -20.07 -36.36
N GLN A 240 6.77 -19.15 -37.19
CA GLN A 240 7.41 -18.77 -38.45
C GLN A 240 8.53 -17.74 -38.27
N SER A 241 8.64 -17.11 -37.10
CA SER A 241 9.74 -16.21 -36.82
C SER A 241 11.04 -17.02 -36.75
N PRO A 242 12.09 -16.64 -37.51
CA PRO A 242 13.35 -17.38 -37.45
C PRO A 242 13.83 -17.36 -35.99
N THR A 243 13.96 -18.54 -35.38
CA THR A 243 14.70 -18.72 -34.13
C THR A 243 16.02 -17.98 -34.30
N GLN A 244 16.22 -16.88 -33.58
CA GLN A 244 17.47 -16.14 -33.70
C GLN A 244 18.61 -17.11 -33.38
N GLY A 245 19.44 -17.37 -34.39
CA GLY A 245 20.46 -18.40 -34.30
C GLY A 245 21.51 -18.11 -33.23
N GLY A 246 21.84 -19.13 -32.45
CA GLY A 246 23.12 -19.29 -31.75
C GLY A 246 23.43 -18.41 -30.54
N GLY A 247 22.54 -17.48 -30.16
CA GLY A 247 22.73 -16.60 -29.01
C GLY A 247 22.22 -17.19 -27.68
N PRO A 248 22.72 -16.71 -26.53
CA PRO A 248 22.14 -17.04 -25.23
C PRO A 248 20.68 -16.52 -25.15
N PRO A 249 19.77 -17.25 -24.48
CA PRO A 249 18.38 -16.82 -24.33
C PRO A 249 18.25 -15.56 -23.45
N ASP A 250 17.12 -14.86 -23.53
CA ASP A 250 16.87 -13.65 -22.72
C ASP A 250 17.06 -13.93 -21.21
N GLU A 251 16.68 -15.13 -20.76
CA GLU A 251 16.83 -15.61 -19.38
C GLU A 251 18.31 -15.69 -18.93
N ALA A 252 19.24 -15.86 -19.87
CA ALA A 252 20.67 -15.90 -19.57
C ALA A 252 21.21 -14.51 -19.16
N TRP A 253 20.61 -13.43 -19.67
CA TRP A 253 20.93 -12.07 -19.24
C TRP A 253 20.42 -11.81 -17.81
N ASP A 254 19.20 -12.23 -17.50
CA ASP A 254 18.63 -12.08 -16.16
C ASP A 254 19.43 -12.91 -15.12
N LEU A 255 19.85 -14.12 -15.48
CA LEU A 255 20.73 -14.93 -14.63
C LEU A 255 22.13 -14.32 -14.49
N PHE A 256 22.68 -13.73 -15.55
CA PHE A 256 23.94 -12.99 -15.47
C PHE A 256 23.86 -11.87 -14.42
N HIS A 257 22.78 -11.08 -14.41
CA HIS A 257 22.58 -10.03 -13.39
C HIS A 257 22.47 -10.60 -11.99
N ALA A 258 21.78 -11.73 -11.83
CA ALA A 258 21.69 -12.44 -10.57
C ALA A 258 23.07 -12.82 -10.04
N ILE A 259 23.89 -13.48 -10.87
CA ILE A 259 25.25 -13.89 -10.52
C ILE A 259 26.15 -12.69 -10.25
N ALA A 260 26.05 -11.66 -11.08
CA ALA A 260 26.85 -10.45 -10.97
C ALA A 260 26.60 -9.67 -9.67
N SER A 261 25.41 -9.84 -9.06
CA SER A 261 25.02 -9.17 -7.83
C SER A 261 25.71 -9.70 -6.56
N ASP A 262 26.03 -11.00 -6.52
CA ASP A 262 26.88 -11.63 -5.50
C ASP A 262 27.67 -12.79 -6.12
N PRO A 263 28.80 -12.50 -6.80
CA PRO A 263 29.53 -13.50 -7.57
C PRO A 263 30.09 -14.64 -6.72
N GLN A 264 30.60 -14.36 -5.52
CA GLN A 264 31.22 -15.39 -4.68
C GLN A 264 30.19 -16.42 -4.22
N ARG A 265 29.02 -15.96 -3.75
CA ARG A 265 27.95 -16.83 -3.31
C ARG A 265 27.27 -17.52 -4.49
N SER A 266 27.01 -16.80 -5.58
CA SER A 266 26.35 -17.35 -6.77
C SER A 266 27.19 -18.41 -7.47
N LEU A 267 28.51 -18.19 -7.57
CA LEU A 267 29.44 -19.20 -8.10
C LEU A 267 29.62 -20.39 -7.15
N SER A 268 29.41 -20.21 -5.84
CA SER A 268 29.39 -21.36 -4.90
C SER A 268 28.10 -22.19 -4.96
N LEU A 269 27.00 -21.60 -5.45
CA LEU A 269 25.71 -22.27 -5.66
C LEU A 269 25.63 -22.95 -7.03
N LEU A 270 26.39 -22.45 -7.99
CA LEU A 270 26.60 -23.03 -9.31
C LEU A 270 27.84 -23.92 -9.23
N ASP A 271 27.66 -25.21 -8.93
CA ASP A 271 28.77 -26.15 -8.95
C ASP A 271 29.56 -26.00 -10.27
N ASP A 272 30.85 -25.66 -10.17
CA ASP A 272 31.76 -25.39 -11.30
C ASP A 272 31.94 -26.60 -12.25
N HIS A 273 31.24 -27.72 -11.99
CA HIS A 273 31.49 -29.01 -12.61
C HIS A 273 30.54 -29.43 -13.73
N GLU A 274 29.42 -28.74 -13.99
CA GLU A 274 28.60 -29.06 -15.17
C GLU A 274 27.98 -27.83 -15.86
N PRO A 275 28.42 -27.48 -17.09
CA PRO A 275 27.76 -26.49 -17.95
C PRO A 275 26.25 -26.74 -18.14
N HIS A 276 25.85 -28.00 -18.14
CA HIS A 276 24.45 -28.43 -18.24
C HIS A 276 23.61 -28.03 -17.03
N ALA A 277 24.20 -27.94 -15.83
CA ALA A 277 23.49 -27.48 -14.64
C ALA A 277 23.11 -26.01 -14.78
N LEU A 278 24.00 -25.17 -15.31
CA LEU A 278 23.75 -23.75 -15.58
C LEU A 278 22.74 -23.55 -16.72
N CYS A 279 22.81 -24.36 -17.79
CA CYS A 279 21.80 -24.35 -18.84
C CYS A 279 20.41 -24.78 -18.31
N ALA A 280 20.33 -25.88 -17.55
CA ALA A 280 19.08 -26.32 -16.91
C ALA A 280 18.54 -25.28 -15.91
N ALA A 281 19.44 -24.51 -15.29
CA ALA A 281 19.08 -23.44 -14.39
C ALA A 281 18.44 -22.26 -15.16
N VAL A 282 19.02 -21.85 -16.29
CA VAL A 282 18.42 -20.87 -17.21
C VAL A 282 17.08 -21.36 -17.78
N GLU A 283 17.02 -22.61 -18.22
CA GLU A 283 15.80 -23.23 -18.77
C GLU A 283 14.67 -23.32 -17.72
N GLY A 284 15.03 -23.54 -16.45
CA GLY A 284 14.08 -23.54 -15.32
C GLY A 284 13.70 -22.15 -14.82
N PHE A 285 14.44 -21.10 -15.20
CA PHE A 285 14.20 -19.69 -14.85
C PHE A 285 13.22 -19.03 -15.82
N THR A 286 12.10 -19.71 -16.07
CA THR A 286 11.04 -19.21 -16.93
C THR A 286 10.51 -17.88 -16.41
N ARG A 287 9.94 -17.08 -17.31
CA ARG A 287 9.27 -15.82 -17.02
C ARG A 287 8.35 -15.84 -15.78
N ASP A 288 7.55 -16.88 -15.61
CA ASP A 288 6.66 -17.00 -14.45
C ASP A 288 7.43 -17.23 -13.15
N HIS A 289 8.42 -18.13 -13.17
CA HIS A 289 9.26 -18.39 -12.00
C HIS A 289 10.07 -17.16 -11.62
N ARG A 290 10.62 -16.44 -12.60
CA ARG A 290 11.39 -15.21 -12.36
C ARG A 290 10.57 -14.17 -11.58
N ARG A 291 9.30 -13.95 -11.98
CA ARG A 291 8.43 -12.95 -11.36
C ARG A 291 8.16 -13.28 -9.89
N ILE A 292 7.90 -14.56 -9.60
CA ILE A 292 7.71 -15.04 -8.24
C ILE A 292 9.00 -14.86 -7.43
N ILE A 293 10.13 -15.32 -7.97
CA ILE A 293 11.43 -15.25 -7.28
C ILE A 293 11.82 -13.80 -6.98
N TRP A 294 11.64 -12.87 -7.92
CA TRP A 294 11.94 -11.45 -7.71
C TRP A 294 11.00 -10.81 -6.69
N GLN A 295 9.71 -11.15 -6.72
CA GLN A 295 8.76 -10.67 -5.71
C GLN A 295 9.14 -11.16 -4.31
N GLU A 296 9.43 -12.46 -4.15
CA GLU A 296 9.86 -13.04 -2.88
C GLU A 296 11.17 -12.41 -2.38
N SER A 297 12.11 -12.19 -3.30
CA SER A 297 13.41 -11.57 -2.99
C SER A 297 13.27 -10.12 -2.56
N PHE A 298 12.38 -9.36 -3.21
CA PHE A 298 12.04 -7.98 -2.83
C PHE A 298 11.43 -7.93 -1.41
N GLU A 299 10.42 -8.75 -1.15
CA GLU A 299 9.74 -8.80 0.16
C GLU A 299 10.69 -9.22 1.28
N ALA A 300 11.50 -10.24 1.04
CA ALA A 300 12.46 -10.71 2.01
C ALA A 300 13.59 -9.70 2.24
N SER A 301 14.09 -9.02 1.21
CA SER A 301 15.09 -7.95 1.35
C SER A 301 14.54 -6.79 2.19
N TYR A 302 13.31 -6.36 1.91
CA TYR A 302 12.61 -5.35 2.69
C TYR A 302 12.47 -5.77 4.17
N ARG A 303 11.96 -6.99 4.41
CA ARG A 303 11.79 -7.56 5.75
C ARG A 303 13.12 -7.62 6.49
N ASN A 304 14.16 -8.16 5.86
CA ASN A 304 15.47 -8.33 6.48
C ASN A 304 16.08 -6.98 6.84
N ARG A 305 15.95 -5.96 5.98
CA ARG A 305 16.37 -4.59 6.29
C ARG A 305 15.66 -4.06 7.54
N VAL A 306 14.32 -4.14 7.58
CA VAL A 306 13.53 -3.67 8.74
C VAL A 306 13.92 -4.42 10.02
N VAL A 307 13.97 -5.75 9.99
CA VAL A 307 14.32 -6.59 11.14
C VAL A 307 15.75 -6.33 11.60
N SER A 308 16.69 -6.14 10.68
CA SER A 308 18.09 -5.84 11.02
C SER A 308 18.23 -4.51 11.76
N VAL A 309 17.51 -3.46 11.32
CA VAL A 309 17.51 -2.15 11.98
C VAL A 309 16.87 -2.23 13.37
N ILE A 310 15.74 -2.93 13.50
CA ILE A 310 15.08 -3.13 14.80
C ILE A 310 16.00 -3.92 15.75
N SER A 311 16.64 -4.98 15.25
CA SER A 311 17.54 -5.82 16.05
C SER A 311 18.78 -5.04 16.47
N ALA A 312 19.38 -4.28 15.56
CA ALA A 312 20.54 -3.43 15.85
C ALA A 312 20.19 -2.36 16.89
N ARG A 313 19.02 -1.70 16.79
CA ARG A 313 18.56 -0.76 17.82
C ARG A 313 18.31 -1.42 19.16
N ARG A 314 17.75 -2.63 19.19
CA ARG A 314 17.51 -3.37 20.44
C ARG A 314 18.80 -3.82 21.13
N LEU A 315 19.84 -4.09 20.35
CA LEU A 315 21.17 -4.49 20.84
C LEU A 315 22.08 -3.30 21.14
N ALA A 316 21.77 -2.11 20.60
CA ALA A 316 22.47 -0.90 20.98
C ALA A 316 22.27 -0.69 22.50
N PRO A 317 23.34 -0.36 23.24
CA PRO A 317 23.18 0.07 24.63
C PRO A 317 22.16 1.21 24.64
N ASP A 318 21.26 1.22 25.63
CA ASP A 318 20.51 2.44 25.94
C ASP A 318 21.55 3.51 26.26
N SER A 319 21.88 4.33 25.26
CA SER A 319 22.36 5.67 25.51
C SER A 319 21.14 6.44 26.01
N GLY A 320 20.70 6.12 27.23
CA GLY A 320 19.88 7.05 27.99
C GLY A 320 20.55 8.42 27.90
N PRO A 321 19.77 9.51 27.91
CA PRO A 321 20.34 10.83 27.66
C PRO A 321 21.54 11.02 28.59
N ALA A 322 22.72 11.29 27.99
CA ALA A 322 23.99 11.32 28.71
C ALA A 322 23.98 12.39 29.82
N ASP A 323 23.08 13.37 29.68
CA ASP A 323 22.77 14.45 30.61
C ASP A 323 21.24 14.65 30.70
N ARG A 324 20.78 15.37 31.73
CA ARG A 324 19.36 15.75 31.87
C ARG A 324 18.92 16.56 30.64
N PRO A 325 17.81 16.19 29.96
CA PRO A 325 17.34 16.94 28.80
C PRO A 325 16.95 18.37 29.19
N GLU A 326 17.20 19.33 28.29
CA GLU A 326 16.82 20.73 28.51
C GLU A 326 15.30 20.90 28.48
N PHE A 327 14.64 20.16 27.59
CA PHE A 327 13.19 20.09 27.51
C PHE A 327 12.74 18.73 26.99
N GLN A 328 11.50 18.39 27.32
CA GLN A 328 10.84 17.17 26.87
C GLN A 328 9.58 17.53 26.08
N VAL A 329 9.33 16.81 24.98
CA VAL A 329 8.13 17.02 24.15
C VAL A 329 7.33 15.73 24.06
N MET A 330 6.04 15.78 24.38
CA MET A 330 5.14 14.64 24.22
C MET A 330 4.17 14.90 23.07
N THR A 331 4.17 14.02 22.07
CA THR A 331 3.24 14.06 20.92
C THR A 331 2.43 12.76 20.84
N CYS A 332 1.51 12.65 19.88
CA CYS A 332 0.77 11.40 19.69
C CYS A 332 1.73 10.24 19.35
N LEU A 333 1.42 9.02 19.79
CA LEU A 333 2.15 7.80 19.42
C LEU A 333 1.98 7.42 17.92
N ASP A 334 1.15 8.16 17.20
CA ASP A 334 0.90 8.03 15.76
C ASP A 334 2.19 8.11 14.92
N ASP A 335 2.28 7.33 13.85
CA ASP A 335 3.46 7.21 12.98
C ASP A 335 3.76 8.51 12.22
N ARG A 336 2.76 9.36 11.98
CA ARG A 336 2.94 10.67 11.36
C ARG A 336 3.77 11.61 12.25
N GLU A 337 3.59 11.52 13.56
CA GLU A 337 4.31 12.34 14.56
C GLU A 337 5.74 11.83 14.84
N GLU A 338 6.11 10.64 14.34
CA GLU A 338 7.49 10.13 14.45
C GLU A 338 8.48 11.01 13.67
N SER A 339 8.09 11.49 12.49
CA SER A 339 8.94 12.36 11.68
C SER A 339 9.24 13.69 12.39
N PHE A 340 8.24 14.26 13.06
CA PHE A 340 8.36 15.48 13.84
C PHE A 340 9.23 15.28 15.08
N ARG A 341 9.00 14.20 15.82
CA ARG A 341 9.82 13.82 16.99
C ARG A 341 11.30 13.66 16.62
N ARG A 342 11.59 12.92 15.54
CA ARG A 342 12.96 12.78 15.02
C ARG A 342 13.57 14.10 14.59
N ALA A 343 12.81 14.96 13.90
CA ALA A 343 13.32 16.26 13.49
C ALA A 343 13.72 17.14 14.69
N ILE A 344 13.00 17.05 15.82
CA ILE A 344 13.37 17.74 17.07
C ILE A 344 14.67 17.17 17.63
N GLU A 345 14.76 15.85 17.79
CA GLU A 345 15.94 15.18 18.39
C GLU A 345 17.20 15.32 17.52
N GLU A 346 17.05 15.29 16.20
CA GLU A 346 18.16 15.51 15.24
C GLU A 346 18.63 16.97 15.25
N ALA A 347 17.72 17.94 15.35
CA ALA A 347 18.07 19.36 15.41
C ALA A 347 18.59 19.78 16.80
N TYR A 348 18.12 19.12 17.87
CA TYR A 348 18.43 19.42 19.25
C TYR A 348 18.73 18.13 20.04
N PRO A 349 19.99 17.68 20.11
CA PRO A 349 20.38 16.44 20.77
C PRO A 349 20.14 16.39 22.30
N LEU A 350 19.87 17.55 22.93
CA LEU A 350 19.51 17.67 24.35
C LEU A 350 17.99 17.69 24.59
N ALA A 351 17.19 17.59 23.54
CA ALA A 351 15.75 17.41 23.62
C ALA A 351 15.42 15.92 23.68
N GLU A 352 14.38 15.56 24.43
CA GLU A 352 13.87 14.20 24.48
C GLU A 352 12.39 14.20 24.11
N THR A 353 11.98 13.30 23.22
CA THR A 353 10.59 13.23 22.78
C THR A 353 9.91 11.92 23.15
N PHE A 354 8.61 11.99 23.44
CA PHE A 354 7.80 10.85 23.82
C PHE A 354 6.55 10.74 22.95
N GLY A 355 6.20 9.51 22.59
CA GLY A 355 4.91 9.19 21.99
C GLY A 355 3.90 8.81 23.07
N GLY A 356 2.85 9.61 23.23
CA GLY A 356 1.72 9.33 24.10
C GLY A 356 0.50 8.87 23.30
N PRO A 357 -0.18 7.78 23.69
CA PRO A 357 -1.45 7.43 23.06
C PRO A 357 -2.50 8.50 23.37
N GLY A 358 -3.10 9.09 22.34
CA GLY A 358 -4.19 10.06 22.50
C GLY A 358 -5.52 9.45 22.97
N PHE A 359 -5.71 8.13 22.77
CA PHE A 359 -6.91 7.41 23.16
C PHE A 359 -6.61 5.93 23.40
N PHE A 360 -6.88 5.44 24.61
CA PHE A 360 -6.60 4.04 25.02
C PHE A 360 -7.70 3.04 24.65
N GLY A 361 -8.60 3.39 23.73
CA GLY A 361 -9.77 2.54 23.45
C GLY A 361 -10.81 2.51 24.57
N LEU A 362 -10.64 3.33 25.62
CA LEU A 362 -11.58 3.46 26.72
C LEU A 362 -12.33 4.80 26.59
N PRO A 363 -13.53 4.82 26.02
CA PRO A 363 -14.31 6.03 25.84
C PRO A 363 -14.89 6.51 27.18
N VAL A 364 -14.10 7.32 27.88
CA VAL A 364 -14.38 7.82 29.22
C VAL A 364 -14.99 9.22 29.16
N ARG A 365 -16.09 9.40 29.86
CA ARG A 365 -16.54 10.69 30.37
C ARG A 365 -15.87 10.90 31.71
N PHE A 366 -15.11 11.97 31.84
CA PHE A 366 -14.38 12.30 33.06
C PHE A 366 -15.03 13.47 33.79
N THR A 367 -15.09 13.41 35.11
CA THR A 367 -15.57 14.50 35.98
C THR A 367 -14.50 14.83 37.01
N PRO A 368 -13.84 16.00 36.87
CA PRO A 368 -12.81 16.43 37.81
C PRO A 368 -13.37 16.68 39.22
N LEU A 369 -12.48 16.65 40.20
CA LEU A 369 -12.81 16.86 41.60
C LEU A 369 -13.46 18.24 41.81
N GLY A 370 -14.62 18.25 42.45
CA GLY A 370 -15.34 19.50 42.76
C GLY A 370 -16.00 20.18 41.55
N GLN A 371 -15.91 19.61 40.35
CA GLN A 371 -16.56 20.14 39.15
C GLN A 371 -17.89 19.43 38.85
N VAL A 372 -18.80 20.14 38.20
CA VAL A 372 -20.08 19.59 37.70
C VAL A 372 -20.05 19.37 36.19
N ILE A 373 -19.04 19.91 35.51
CA ILE A 373 -18.83 19.75 34.08
C ILE A 373 -18.09 18.45 33.84
N THR A 374 -18.56 17.70 32.84
CA THR A 374 -17.92 16.47 32.39
C THR A 374 -17.22 16.72 31.06
N GLN A 375 -16.06 16.10 30.87
CA GLN A 375 -15.34 16.10 29.60
C GLN A 375 -15.31 14.70 29.02
N ASP A 376 -15.64 14.57 27.73
CA ASP A 376 -15.50 13.30 27.03
C ASP A 376 -14.04 13.18 26.56
N LEU A 377 -13.32 12.20 27.11
CA LEU A 377 -11.93 11.83 26.80
C LEU A 377 -11.92 10.73 25.74
N CYS A 378 -12.48 11.05 24.57
CA CYS A 378 -12.54 10.15 23.42
C CYS A 378 -12.57 10.95 22.10
N PRO A 379 -12.26 10.32 20.95
CA PRO A 379 -12.36 10.99 19.65
C PRO A 379 -13.77 11.51 19.38
N LEU A 380 -13.89 12.56 18.57
CA LEU A 380 -15.14 13.30 18.35
C LEU A 380 -16.32 12.41 17.88
N HIS A 381 -16.02 11.33 17.15
CA HIS A 381 -17.02 10.38 16.64
C HIS A 381 -17.32 9.21 17.58
N VAL A 382 -16.61 9.10 18.72
CA VAL A 382 -16.82 8.05 19.72
C VAL A 382 -17.65 8.63 20.85
N LYS A 383 -18.75 7.96 21.21
CA LYS A 383 -19.52 8.33 22.39
C LYS A 383 -18.87 7.75 23.64
N ALA A 384 -18.62 8.60 24.63
CA ALA A 384 -18.22 8.14 25.96
C ALA A 384 -19.30 7.21 26.56
N VAL A 385 -18.90 6.01 26.99
CA VAL A 385 -19.80 5.04 27.64
C VAL A 385 -19.40 4.72 29.09
N HIS A 386 -18.17 5.03 29.50
CA HIS A 386 -17.72 4.87 30.88
C HIS A 386 -17.69 6.23 31.58
N HIS A 387 -18.15 6.32 32.82
CA HIS A 387 -18.10 7.57 33.60
C HIS A 387 -17.13 7.42 34.77
N VAL A 388 -16.04 8.18 34.72
CA VAL A 388 -15.01 8.24 35.77
C VAL A 388 -15.14 9.57 36.50
N ARG A 389 -15.25 9.51 37.82
CA ARG A 389 -15.35 10.69 38.68
C ARG A 389 -14.24 10.70 39.70
N GLU A 390 -13.56 11.83 39.83
CA GLU A 390 -12.66 12.07 40.94
C GLU A 390 -13.46 12.32 42.22
N VAL A 391 -13.14 11.57 43.26
CA VAL A 391 -13.71 11.72 44.60
C VAL A 391 -12.61 12.07 45.60
N PRO A 392 -12.91 12.91 46.61
CA PRO A 392 -11.93 13.23 47.63
C PRO A 392 -11.58 11.97 48.44
N ALA A 393 -10.30 11.76 48.72
CA ALA A 393 -9.87 10.72 49.64
C ALA A 393 -10.46 10.93 51.05
N GLU A 394 -10.77 9.84 51.75
CA GLU A 394 -11.42 9.88 53.07
C GLU A 394 -10.66 10.76 54.07
N GLY A 395 -11.39 11.62 54.79
CA GLY A 395 -10.84 12.44 55.88
C GLY A 395 -10.45 13.89 55.57
N ARG A 396 -10.61 14.39 54.33
CA ARG A 396 -10.32 15.82 54.00
C ARG A 396 -11.55 16.60 53.50
N SER A 397 -12.05 17.47 54.39
CA SER A 397 -12.93 18.65 54.20
C SER A 397 -14.04 18.61 53.13
N HIS A 398 -15.22 18.09 53.52
CA HIS A 398 -16.46 18.18 52.74
C HIS A 398 -16.91 19.60 52.40
N THR A 399 -16.53 20.61 53.18
CA THR A 399 -16.98 22.01 53.01
C THR A 399 -16.32 22.71 51.83
N ARG A 400 -15.01 22.53 51.60
CA ARG A 400 -14.33 23.08 50.40
C ARG A 400 -14.86 22.47 49.09
N PHE A 401 -15.18 21.19 49.12
CA PHE A 401 -15.77 20.48 47.98
C PHE A 401 -17.15 21.02 47.60
N GLN A 402 -18.02 21.29 48.57
CA GLN A 402 -19.34 21.89 48.33
C GLN A 402 -19.24 23.32 47.77
N GLN A 403 -18.25 24.10 48.24
CA GLN A 403 -17.98 25.45 47.75
C GLN A 403 -17.45 25.45 46.30
N GLN A 404 -16.56 24.51 45.95
CA GLN A 404 -16.08 24.37 44.58
C GLN A 404 -17.19 23.94 43.61
N GLN A 405 -18.07 23.04 44.03
CA GLN A 405 -19.22 22.63 43.22
C GLN A 405 -20.23 23.75 42.98
N SER A 406 -20.51 24.59 43.98
CA SER A 406 -21.44 25.72 43.81
C SER A 406 -20.88 26.75 42.83
N ILE A 407 -19.58 27.06 42.91
CA ILE A 407 -18.87 27.93 41.96
C ILE A 407 -18.88 27.31 40.55
N SER A 408 -18.57 26.02 40.41
CA SER A 408 -18.59 25.32 39.12
C SER A 408 -19.98 25.37 38.45
N ARG A 409 -21.07 25.19 39.21
CA ARG A 409 -22.45 25.32 38.71
C ARG A 409 -22.77 26.73 38.24
N VAL A 410 -22.32 27.75 38.97
CA VAL A 410 -22.55 29.16 38.61
C VAL A 410 -21.80 29.50 37.32
N MET A 411 -20.51 29.15 37.24
CA MET A 411 -19.70 29.39 36.03
C MET A 411 -20.25 28.66 34.81
N HIS A 412 -20.72 27.43 34.96
CA HIS A 412 -21.37 26.69 33.88
C HIS A 412 -22.69 27.34 33.41
N ARG A 413 -23.50 27.87 34.34
CA ARG A 413 -24.73 28.60 33.98
C ARG A 413 -24.40 29.90 33.22
N LEU A 414 -23.32 30.58 33.60
CA LEU A 414 -22.84 31.78 32.92
C LEU A 414 -22.33 31.47 31.50
N ASP A 415 -21.53 30.41 31.31
CA ASP A 415 -21.04 29.96 29.99
C ASP A 415 -22.19 29.50 29.07
N LYS A 416 -23.19 28.78 29.60
CA LYS A 416 -24.38 28.45 28.79
C LYS A 416 -25.21 29.69 28.43
N ALA A 417 -25.38 30.62 29.36
CA ALA A 417 -26.14 31.84 29.11
C ALA A 417 -25.45 32.74 28.08
N SER A 418 -24.11 32.85 28.11
CA SER A 418 -23.33 33.67 27.17
C SER A 418 -23.43 33.20 25.72
N ARG A 419 -23.68 31.90 25.49
CA ARG A 419 -23.84 31.29 24.17
C ARG A 419 -25.26 31.38 23.60
N THR A 420 -26.19 32.04 24.29
CA THR A 420 -27.55 32.30 23.80
C THR A 420 -27.73 33.77 23.45
N SER A 421 -28.45 34.09 22.38
CA SER A 421 -28.61 35.49 21.92
C SER A 421 -29.25 36.41 22.97
N VAL A 422 -30.17 35.89 23.78
CA VAL A 422 -30.84 36.64 24.87
C VAL A 422 -29.97 36.70 26.12
N GLY A 423 -29.36 35.58 26.53
CA GLY A 423 -28.50 35.51 27.72
C GLY A 423 -27.19 36.27 27.58
N GLY A 424 -26.56 36.23 26.39
CA GLY A 424 -25.36 36.99 26.06
C GLY A 424 -25.61 38.50 26.06
N SER A 425 -26.77 38.94 25.56
CA SER A 425 -27.17 40.35 25.57
C SER A 425 -27.45 40.88 27.00
N LEU A 426 -28.06 40.07 27.87
CA LEU A 426 -28.26 40.39 29.27
C LEU A 426 -26.96 40.43 30.08
N LEU A 427 -26.02 39.50 29.81
CA LEU A 427 -24.69 39.47 30.42
C LEU A 427 -23.83 40.66 29.97
N ALA A 428 -23.86 41.01 28.68
CA ALA A 428 -23.18 42.18 28.13
C ALA A 428 -23.73 43.51 28.68
N GLY A 429 -25.04 43.58 28.98
CA GLY A 429 -25.67 44.74 29.62
C GLY A 429 -25.36 44.92 31.11
N LEU A 430 -24.88 43.88 31.80
CA LEU A 430 -24.51 43.90 33.22
C LEU A 430 -23.03 44.23 33.47
N LEU A 431 -22.15 43.95 32.51
CA LEU A 431 -20.71 44.22 32.57
C LEU A 431 -20.31 45.72 32.72
N PRO A 432 -21.08 46.73 32.23
CA PRO A 432 -20.72 48.14 32.43
C PRO A 432 -20.88 48.66 33.86
N ARG A 433 -21.37 47.86 34.82
CA ARG A 433 -21.61 48.32 36.21
C ARG A 433 -20.64 47.80 37.27
N LEU A 434 -19.61 47.05 36.88
CA LEU A 434 -18.56 46.55 37.78
C LEU A 434 -17.17 47.14 37.49
N GLY A 435 -17.05 48.03 36.50
CA GLY A 435 -15.78 48.64 36.08
C GLY A 435 -15.22 49.72 37.02
N ASP A 436 -16.00 50.23 37.98
CA ASP A 436 -15.59 51.36 38.83
C ASP A 436 -15.10 50.93 40.24
N CYS A 437 -14.88 49.65 40.50
CA CYS A 437 -14.48 49.17 41.84
C CYS A 437 -13.36 48.13 41.83
N VAL A 438 -12.35 48.24 40.96
CA VAL A 438 -11.05 47.57 41.20
C VAL A 438 -9.91 48.40 40.59
N SER A 439 -9.25 49.22 41.40
CA SER A 439 -7.92 49.75 41.07
C SER A 439 -6.87 48.65 41.22
N PRO A 440 -5.87 48.54 40.32
CA PRO A 440 -4.84 47.52 40.44
C PRO A 440 -3.82 47.93 41.50
N ALA A 441 -3.90 47.31 42.68
CA ALA A 441 -2.80 47.33 43.63
C ALA A 441 -1.74 46.32 43.16
N SER A 442 -0.63 46.84 42.66
CA SER A 442 0.60 46.09 42.44
C SER A 442 1.13 45.57 43.79
N SER A 443 1.12 44.25 43.97
CA SER A 443 2.02 43.60 44.91
C SER A 443 2.52 42.30 44.29
N GLY A 444 3.78 42.31 43.87
CA GLY A 444 4.51 41.11 43.57
C GLY A 444 4.74 40.35 44.87
N SER A 445 4.24 39.11 44.93
CA SER A 445 4.71 38.13 45.91
C SER A 445 5.45 37.03 45.16
N LYS A 446 6.74 36.92 45.48
CA LYS A 446 7.59 35.78 45.15
C LYS A 446 6.92 34.51 45.68
N ILE A 447 6.77 33.50 44.83
CA ILE A 447 6.44 32.15 45.27
C ILE A 447 7.78 31.47 45.56
N GLU A 448 8.18 31.47 46.83
CA GLU A 448 9.22 30.58 47.35
C GLU A 448 8.68 29.15 47.45
N GLY A 449 9.55 28.18 47.19
CA GLY A 449 9.23 26.75 47.13
C GLY A 449 8.64 26.22 48.43
N GLY A 450 7.45 25.65 48.32
CA GLY A 450 6.84 24.80 49.33
C GLY A 450 6.32 23.54 48.65
N ASP A 451 6.67 22.38 49.22
CA ASP A 451 6.30 21.04 48.76
C ASP A 451 4.85 20.96 48.25
N SER A 452 4.66 20.82 46.94
CA SER A 452 3.35 20.52 46.35
C SER A 452 3.06 19.02 46.54
N ALA A 453 2.67 18.65 47.75
CA ALA A 453 1.93 17.41 47.96
C ALA A 453 0.61 17.53 47.19
N TYR A 454 0.57 16.99 45.98
CA TYR A 454 -0.66 16.75 45.23
C TYR A 454 -1.67 16.05 46.16
N PRO A 455 -2.91 16.55 46.30
CA PRO A 455 -3.91 15.82 47.07
C PRO A 455 -4.10 14.45 46.43
N SER A 456 -3.95 13.38 47.21
CA SER A 456 -4.25 12.02 46.78
C SER A 456 -5.71 11.94 46.30
N VAL A 457 -5.90 11.73 45.01
CA VAL A 457 -7.22 11.60 44.37
C VAL A 457 -7.52 10.11 44.15
N PHE A 458 -8.75 9.70 44.43
CA PHE A 458 -9.25 8.36 44.11
C PHE A 458 -10.24 8.46 42.94
N CYS A 459 -10.11 7.58 41.95
CA CYS A 459 -11.08 7.46 40.85
C CYS A 459 -12.09 6.36 41.18
N GLU A 460 -13.37 6.72 41.24
CA GLU A 460 -14.46 5.77 41.47
C GLU A 460 -14.98 5.27 40.11
N ASN A 461 -14.82 3.97 39.82
CA ASN A 461 -15.34 3.34 38.61
C ASN A 461 -16.75 2.78 38.89
N ARG A 462 -17.77 3.25 38.15
CA ARG A 462 -19.04 2.54 38.01
C ARG A 462 -19.10 1.96 36.59
N PHE A 463 -18.99 0.63 36.50
CA PHE A 463 -19.17 -0.13 35.28
C PHE A 463 -20.64 -0.23 34.88
#